data_AF-A0A2R6R116-F1
#
_entry.id   AF-A0A2R6R116-F1
#
_cell.length_a   1.000
_cell.length_b   1.000
_cell.length_c   1.000
_cell.angle_alpha   90.00
_cell.angle_beta   90.00
_cell.angle_gamma   90.00
#
_symmetry.space_group_name_H-M   'P 1'
#
loop_
_entity.id
_entity.type
_entity.pdbx_description
1 polymer ?
#
loop_
_entity_poly.entity_id
_entity_poly.type
_entity_poly.pdbx_seq_one_letter_code
_entity_poly.pdbx_strand_id
1 'polypeptide(L)'
;MSNVPQTMPPLPRRMLVTLTAIITCGTMYSVLYDTYLDTSNPLLTHLPHPLHHTHYFASKRNLLNVVFTKKLWAWTSAAFFASYFTSPPSARLNQRLYKYFAATTVWLLFTGWFFGPSLLDRLVTQTGGECFVHLPSGAVVSIPSELCYTKSTISLQSHPLLFPAALQFPEDGWSQMPRLRRGHDVSGHLFLLTLSVLFLTEQLHYSFASQSRSAGPTANTDDKWPANHKWAVLGDVVIIIVALFATYTTSIYFHTPLEKLTGFVIVCCWFAIV
;
A
#
# COMPACT_ATOMS: atom_id res chain seq x y z
N MET A 1 -25.60 -25.87 -12.93
CA MET A 1 -24.31 -26.48 -12.51
C MET A 1 -23.40 -26.52 -13.73
N SER A 2 -22.58 -25.49 -13.94
CA SER A 2 -21.63 -25.45 -15.06
C SER A 2 -20.29 -26.03 -14.61
N ASN A 3 -19.89 -27.15 -15.23
CA ASN A 3 -18.57 -27.75 -15.06
C ASN A 3 -17.48 -26.77 -15.50
N VAL A 4 -16.70 -26.27 -14.53
CA VAL A 4 -15.44 -25.57 -14.78
C VAL A 4 -14.33 -26.62 -14.75
N PRO A 5 -13.54 -26.82 -15.82
CA PRO A 5 -12.39 -27.71 -15.78
C PRO A 5 -11.39 -27.24 -14.72
N GLN A 6 -11.14 -28.08 -13.73
CA GLN A 6 -10.04 -27.93 -12.78
C GLN A 6 -8.74 -28.36 -13.45
N THR A 7 -7.76 -27.46 -13.61
CA THR A 7 -6.31 -27.84 -13.64
C THR A 7 -5.33 -26.68 -13.39
N MET A 8 -5.76 -25.43 -13.23
CA MET A 8 -4.86 -24.33 -12.83
C MET A 8 -5.41 -23.61 -11.60
N PRO A 9 -4.59 -23.32 -10.56
CA PRO A 9 -5.03 -22.41 -9.51
C PRO A 9 -5.41 -21.08 -10.18
N PRO A 10 -6.57 -20.48 -9.83
CA PRO A 10 -7.01 -19.22 -10.41
C PRO A 10 -5.87 -18.20 -10.34
N LEU A 11 -5.69 -17.40 -11.40
CA LEU A 11 -4.56 -16.48 -11.56
C LEU A 11 -4.22 -15.67 -10.27
N PRO A 12 -5.20 -15.19 -9.47
CA PRO A 12 -4.93 -14.55 -8.18
C PRO A 12 -4.22 -15.44 -7.15
N ARG A 13 -4.50 -16.75 -7.08
CA ARG A 13 -3.78 -17.67 -6.17
C ARG A 13 -2.31 -17.82 -6.56
N ARG A 14 -1.99 -17.86 -7.86
CA ARG A 14 -0.59 -17.87 -8.32
C ARG A 14 0.10 -16.58 -7.91
N MET A 15 -0.57 -15.45 -8.07
CA MET A 15 -0.03 -14.15 -7.68
C MET A 15 0.17 -14.04 -6.16
N LEU A 16 -0.73 -14.61 -5.36
CA LEU A 16 -0.55 -14.69 -3.91
C LEU A 16 0.72 -15.48 -3.55
N VAL A 17 0.98 -16.62 -4.20
CA VAL A 17 2.23 -17.38 -4.02
C VAL A 17 3.45 -16.53 -4.40
N THR A 18 3.38 -15.80 -5.52
CA THR A 18 4.46 -14.89 -5.94
C THR A 18 4.72 -13.79 -4.91
N LEU A 19 3.67 -13.14 -4.39
CA LEU A 19 3.78 -12.12 -3.34
C LEU A 19 4.38 -12.70 -2.05
N THR A 20 3.90 -13.88 -1.61
CA THR A 20 4.46 -14.59 -0.44
C THR A 20 5.94 -14.86 -0.64
N ALA A 21 6.35 -15.34 -1.81
CA ALA A 21 7.76 -15.61 -2.10
C ALA A 21 8.60 -14.32 -2.08
N ILE A 22 8.15 -13.25 -2.74
CA ILE A 22 8.87 -11.96 -2.77
C ILE A 22 9.03 -11.39 -1.36
N ILE A 23 7.96 -11.36 -0.58
CA ILE A 23 7.97 -10.81 0.78
C ILE A 23 8.83 -11.67 1.70
N THR A 24 8.72 -12.99 1.62
CA THR A 24 9.49 -13.91 2.47
C THR A 24 10.99 -13.83 2.16
N CYS A 25 11.37 -13.95 0.88
CA CYS A 25 12.76 -13.87 0.46
C CYS A 25 13.35 -12.48 0.73
N GLY A 26 12.61 -11.40 0.44
CA GLY A 26 13.04 -10.03 0.72
C GLY A 26 13.19 -9.76 2.23
N THR A 27 12.25 -10.25 3.05
CA THR A 27 12.33 -10.11 4.51
C THR A 27 13.50 -10.91 5.07
N MET A 28 13.69 -12.16 4.63
CA MET A 28 14.84 -12.99 5.01
C MET A 28 16.16 -12.30 4.66
N TYR A 29 16.29 -11.81 3.43
CA TYR A 29 17.45 -11.00 3.03
C TYR A 29 17.62 -9.78 3.95
N SER A 30 16.54 -9.06 4.25
CA SER A 30 16.62 -7.87 5.08
C SER A 30 17.13 -8.12 6.49
N VAL A 31 16.79 -9.28 7.07
CA VAL A 31 17.24 -9.70 8.39
C VAL A 31 18.68 -10.22 8.36
N LEU A 32 19.05 -11.01 7.33
CA LEU A 32 20.40 -11.56 7.21
C LEU A 32 21.48 -10.50 6.99
N TYR A 33 21.10 -9.38 6.36
CA TYR A 33 22.03 -8.31 5.98
C TYR A 33 21.75 -6.97 6.67
N ASP A 34 20.87 -6.95 7.69
CA ASP A 34 20.45 -5.74 8.42
C ASP A 34 20.10 -4.55 7.50
N THR A 35 19.37 -4.83 6.42
CA THR A 35 19.02 -3.80 5.41
C THR A 35 17.66 -3.15 5.65
N TYR A 36 16.86 -3.65 6.59
CA TYR A 36 15.55 -3.06 6.91
C TYR A 36 15.68 -1.83 7.81
N LEU A 37 14.79 -0.86 7.62
CA LEU A 37 14.59 0.27 8.51
C LEU A 37 13.35 0.07 9.38
N ASP A 38 13.52 0.10 10.70
CA ASP A 38 12.41 0.16 11.66
C ASP A 38 11.65 1.49 11.52
N THR A 39 10.43 1.42 11.00
CA THR A 39 9.61 2.61 10.74
C THR A 39 8.83 3.07 11.96
N SER A 40 8.62 2.19 12.95
CA SER A 40 8.00 2.50 14.23
C SER A 40 8.92 3.30 15.15
N ASN A 41 10.24 3.23 14.98
CA ASN A 41 11.19 3.94 15.84
C ASN A 41 11.26 5.45 15.50
N PRO A 42 10.83 6.36 16.40
CA PRO A 42 10.83 7.80 16.12
C PRO A 42 12.25 8.35 15.89
N LEU A 43 13.27 7.79 16.53
CA LEU A 43 14.66 8.25 16.41
C LEU A 43 15.25 7.95 15.02
N LEU A 44 14.76 6.91 14.34
CA LEU A 44 15.30 6.46 13.06
C LEU A 44 14.44 6.90 11.86
N THR A 45 13.11 6.86 12.01
CA THR A 45 12.14 7.02 10.90
C THR A 45 12.22 8.37 10.19
N HIS A 46 12.66 9.43 10.89
CA HIS A 46 12.79 10.78 10.32
C HIS A 46 14.10 10.97 9.54
N LEU A 47 15.11 10.13 9.79
CA LEU A 47 16.42 10.20 9.15
C LEU A 47 16.39 9.54 7.75
N PRO A 48 17.35 9.89 6.87
CA PRO A 48 17.62 9.10 5.68
C PRO A 48 17.95 7.65 6.04
N HIS A 49 17.54 6.71 5.18
CA HIS A 49 17.89 5.30 5.36
C HIS A 49 19.42 5.13 5.38
N PRO A 50 20.02 4.32 6.27
CA PRO A 50 21.48 4.17 6.34
C PRO A 50 22.14 3.86 5.00
N LEU A 51 21.53 2.97 4.20
CA LEU A 51 21.98 2.59 2.86
C LEU A 51 21.63 3.56 1.72
N HIS A 52 21.05 4.74 1.98
CA HIS A 52 20.55 5.63 0.90
C HIS A 52 21.63 6.18 -0.05
N HIS A 53 22.90 6.23 0.39
CA HIS A 53 24.02 6.66 -0.46
C HIS A 53 24.51 5.57 -1.41
N THR A 54 24.35 4.29 -1.03
CA THR A 54 24.87 3.14 -1.78
C THR A 54 23.77 2.43 -2.58
N HIS A 55 22.52 2.48 -2.10
CA HIS A 55 21.38 1.78 -2.67
C HIS A 55 20.27 2.78 -3.02
N TYR A 56 20.01 2.96 -4.31
CA TYR A 56 19.01 3.90 -4.82
C TYR A 56 17.62 3.69 -4.19
N PHE A 57 17.16 2.43 -4.12
CA PHE A 57 15.83 2.08 -3.62
C PHE A 57 15.69 2.18 -2.09
N ALA A 58 16.80 2.26 -1.35
CA ALA A 58 16.78 2.54 0.09
C ALA A 58 16.42 4.01 0.38
N SER A 59 16.58 4.91 -0.58
CA SER A 59 16.17 6.31 -0.43
C SER A 59 14.66 6.47 -0.54
N LYS A 60 14.00 7.08 0.46
CA LYS A 60 12.56 7.44 0.40
C LYS A 60 12.22 8.44 -0.72
N ARG A 61 13.22 9.04 -1.36
CA ARG A 61 13.08 10.02 -2.45
C ARG A 61 13.20 9.40 -3.84
N ASN A 62 13.40 8.08 -3.94
CA ASN A 62 13.48 7.39 -5.22
C ASN A 62 12.17 7.54 -6.04
N LEU A 63 12.29 7.47 -7.37
CA LEU A 63 11.16 7.71 -8.28
C LEU A 63 10.03 6.69 -8.10
N LEU A 64 10.36 5.42 -7.86
CA LEU A 64 9.39 4.37 -7.59
C LEU A 64 8.50 4.75 -6.40
N ASN A 65 9.08 5.22 -5.31
CA ASN A 65 8.30 5.63 -4.13
C ASN A 65 7.48 6.90 -4.37
N VAL A 66 8.10 7.96 -4.91
CA VAL A 66 7.48 9.29 -5.00
C VAL A 66 6.36 9.34 -6.03
N VAL A 67 6.54 8.68 -7.19
CA VAL A 67 5.58 8.72 -8.30
C VAL A 67 4.59 7.56 -8.22
N PHE A 68 5.06 6.36 -7.90
CA PHE A 68 4.25 5.16 -7.97
C PHE A 68 3.69 4.77 -6.61
N THR A 69 4.53 4.37 -5.65
CA THR A 69 4.05 3.73 -4.41
C THR A 69 3.16 4.64 -3.58
N LYS A 70 3.51 5.93 -3.44
CA LYS A 70 2.68 6.92 -2.72
C LYS A 70 1.34 7.23 -3.39
N LYS A 71 1.22 6.97 -4.69
CA LYS A 71 0.00 7.23 -5.49
C LYS A 71 -0.63 5.94 -5.99
N LEU A 72 -0.27 4.79 -5.40
CA LEU A 72 -0.58 3.47 -5.94
C LEU A 72 -2.08 3.27 -6.18
N TRP A 73 -2.93 3.64 -5.22
CA TRP A 73 -4.37 3.43 -5.38
C TRP A 73 -4.97 4.23 -6.55
N ALA A 74 -4.41 5.41 -6.85
CA ALA A 74 -4.83 6.19 -8.01
C ALA A 74 -4.44 5.48 -9.32
N TRP A 75 -3.22 4.93 -9.39
CA TRP A 75 -2.77 4.11 -10.53
C TRP A 75 -3.61 2.85 -10.69
N THR A 76 -3.90 2.14 -9.60
CA THR A 76 -4.78 0.97 -9.57
C THR A 76 -6.18 1.29 -10.08
N SER A 77 -6.74 2.41 -9.63
CA SER A 77 -8.07 2.86 -10.05
C SER A 77 -8.10 3.24 -11.53
N ALA A 78 -7.11 4.00 -12.01
CA ALA A 78 -7.02 4.38 -13.41
C ALA A 78 -6.89 3.17 -14.33
N ALA A 79 -6.03 2.21 -13.99
CA ALA A 79 -5.84 0.97 -14.73
C ALA A 79 -7.15 0.15 -14.77
N PHE A 80 -7.78 -0.06 -13.60
CA PHE A 80 -9.05 -0.76 -13.50
C PHE A 80 -10.16 -0.13 -14.33
N PHE A 81 -10.38 1.18 -14.24
CA PHE A 81 -11.45 1.84 -14.99
C PHE A 81 -11.17 1.84 -16.49
N ALA A 82 -9.92 2.05 -16.91
CA ALA A 82 -9.54 1.89 -18.32
C ALA A 82 -9.85 0.47 -18.82
N SER A 83 -9.49 -0.55 -18.05
CA SER A 83 -9.76 -1.97 -18.36
C SER A 83 -11.26 -2.27 -18.38
N TYR A 84 -12.02 -1.79 -17.39
CA TYR A 84 -13.47 -2.01 -17.27
C TYR A 84 -14.26 -1.35 -18.41
N PHE A 85 -14.02 -0.08 -18.72
CA PHE A 85 -14.79 0.63 -19.74
C PHE A 85 -14.45 0.18 -21.17
N THR A 86 -13.24 -0.31 -21.41
CA THR A 86 -12.84 -0.87 -22.71
C THR A 86 -13.19 -2.35 -22.88
N SER A 87 -13.62 -3.03 -21.80
CA SER A 87 -13.94 -4.46 -21.83
C SER A 87 -15.13 -4.77 -22.76
N PRO A 88 -15.13 -5.95 -23.43
CA PRO A 88 -16.30 -6.42 -24.17
C PRO A 88 -17.52 -6.55 -23.25
N PRO A 89 -18.77 -6.47 -23.77
CA PRO A 89 -19.99 -6.53 -22.96
C PRO A 89 -20.02 -7.73 -22.00
N SER A 90 -19.54 -8.90 -22.43
CA SER A 90 -19.48 -10.13 -21.63
C SER A 90 -18.49 -10.11 -20.46
N ALA A 91 -17.62 -9.10 -20.39
CA ALA A 91 -16.64 -8.88 -19.31
C ALA A 91 -16.97 -7.64 -18.44
N ARG A 92 -17.99 -6.84 -18.81
CA ARG A 92 -18.45 -5.67 -18.05
C ARG A 92 -19.46 -6.09 -16.96
N LEU A 93 -18.98 -6.89 -16.01
CA LEU A 93 -19.78 -7.45 -14.94
C LEU A 93 -19.83 -6.51 -13.73
N ASN A 94 -21.02 -6.31 -13.15
CA ASN A 94 -21.18 -5.54 -11.89
C ASN A 94 -20.34 -6.09 -10.74
N GLN A 95 -20.05 -7.39 -10.74
CA GLN A 95 -19.16 -8.03 -9.77
C GLN A 95 -17.76 -7.38 -9.72
N ARG A 96 -17.22 -6.92 -10.86
CA ARG A 96 -15.93 -6.23 -10.92
C ARG A 96 -15.98 -4.90 -10.17
N LEU A 97 -17.08 -4.15 -10.32
CA LEU A 97 -17.32 -2.90 -9.60
C LEU A 97 -17.50 -3.14 -8.10
N TYR A 98 -18.28 -4.16 -7.70
CA TYR A 98 -18.43 -4.49 -6.28
C TYR A 98 -17.08 -4.81 -5.62
N LYS A 99 -16.21 -5.55 -6.31
CA LYS A 99 -14.85 -5.84 -5.83
C LYS A 99 -13.98 -4.59 -5.73
N TYR A 100 -14.09 -3.66 -6.68
CA TYR A 100 -13.41 -2.37 -6.60
C TYR A 100 -13.88 -1.55 -5.40
N PHE A 101 -15.20 -1.47 -5.17
CA PHE A 101 -15.75 -0.75 -4.03
C PHE A 101 -15.38 -1.42 -2.70
N ALA A 102 -15.40 -2.76 -2.64
CA ALA A 102 -14.96 -3.50 -1.45
C ALA A 102 -13.47 -3.25 -1.14
N ALA A 103 -12.61 -3.31 -2.16
CA ALA A 103 -11.18 -3.04 -2.01
C ALA A 103 -10.91 -1.57 -1.62
N THR A 104 -11.62 -0.62 -2.22
CA THR A 104 -11.56 0.81 -1.86
C THR A 104 -12.00 1.03 -0.42
N THR A 105 -13.08 0.36 0.01
CA THR A 105 -13.58 0.44 1.38
C THR A 105 -12.52 -0.05 2.36
N VAL A 106 -11.90 -1.21 2.10
CA VAL A 106 -10.83 -1.74 2.96
C VAL A 106 -9.61 -0.83 2.98
N TRP A 107 -9.19 -0.27 1.84
CA TRP A 107 -8.12 0.71 1.81
C TRP A 107 -8.45 1.94 2.67
N LEU A 108 -9.65 2.50 2.56
CA LEU A 108 -10.09 3.66 3.34
C LEU A 108 -10.23 3.34 4.84
N LEU A 109 -10.74 2.16 5.20
CA LEU A 109 -10.83 1.70 6.59
C LEU A 109 -9.47 1.67 7.28
N PHE A 110 -8.46 1.16 6.59
CA PHE A 110 -7.13 0.96 7.17
C PHE A 110 -6.24 2.20 7.07
N THR A 111 -6.38 3.03 6.03
CA THR A 111 -5.43 4.13 5.76
C THR A 111 -6.07 5.52 5.81
N GLY A 112 -7.38 5.60 5.64
CA GLY A 112 -8.15 6.83 5.64
C GLY A 112 -8.71 7.16 7.02
N TRP A 113 -9.07 8.44 7.20
CA TRP A 113 -9.91 8.84 8.32
C TRP A 113 -11.32 8.27 8.06
N PHE A 114 -11.72 7.26 8.84
CA PHE A 114 -12.99 6.56 8.69
C PHE A 114 -13.71 6.55 10.04
N PHE A 115 -14.60 7.54 10.24
CA PHE A 115 -15.26 7.80 11.52
C PHE A 115 -14.26 8.00 12.68
N GLY A 116 -13.23 8.83 12.44
CA GLY A 116 -12.12 9.05 13.36
C GLY A 116 -10.78 8.54 12.81
N PRO A 117 -9.78 8.31 13.69
CA PRO A 117 -8.46 7.83 13.30
C PRO A 117 -8.57 6.52 12.51
N SER A 118 -7.65 6.30 11.56
CA SER A 118 -7.61 5.08 10.77
C SER A 118 -7.47 3.85 11.66
N LEU A 119 -7.89 2.66 11.20
CA LEU A 119 -7.71 1.43 11.98
C LEU A 119 -6.24 1.18 12.31
N LEU A 120 -5.32 1.56 11.41
CA LEU A 120 -3.88 1.48 11.68
C LEU A 120 -3.44 2.45 12.78
N ASP A 121 -3.91 3.70 12.77
CA ASP A 121 -3.59 4.66 13.85
C ASP A 121 -4.10 4.14 15.20
N ARG A 122 -5.31 3.56 15.25
CA ARG A 122 -5.87 2.97 16.47
C ARG A 122 -5.04 1.79 16.97
N LEU A 123 -4.64 0.89 16.05
CA LEU A 123 -3.82 -0.27 16.38
C LEU A 123 -2.45 0.16 16.94
N VAL A 124 -1.81 1.15 16.32
CA VAL A 124 -0.53 1.68 16.79
C VAL A 124 -0.69 2.24 18.21
N THR A 125 -1.71 3.06 18.48
CA THR A 125 -1.92 3.59 19.85
C THR A 125 -2.23 2.48 20.85
N GLN A 126 -3.08 1.50 20.50
CA GLN A 126 -3.42 0.37 21.38
C GLN A 126 -2.22 -0.52 21.72
N THR A 127 -1.21 -0.55 20.85
CA THR A 127 0.02 -1.34 21.04
C THR A 127 1.14 -0.53 21.68
N GLY A 128 0.82 0.60 22.33
CA GLY A 128 1.78 1.44 23.05
C GLY A 128 2.35 2.60 22.21
N GLY A 129 1.69 2.94 21.11
CA GLY A 129 2.11 4.03 20.24
C GLY A 129 1.84 5.40 20.83
N GLU A 130 2.84 6.26 20.74
CA GLU A 130 2.84 7.64 21.22
C GLU A 130 2.97 8.62 20.05
N CYS A 131 2.43 9.82 20.23
CA CYS A 131 2.49 10.88 19.23
C CYS A 131 3.72 11.74 19.47
N PHE A 132 4.57 11.92 18.45
CA PHE A 132 5.86 12.59 18.59
C PHE A 132 6.05 13.77 17.66
N VAL A 133 6.88 14.70 18.12
CA VAL A 133 7.48 15.78 17.34
C VAL A 133 8.98 15.82 17.49
N HIS A 134 9.65 16.31 16.44
CA HIS A 134 11.08 16.51 16.41
C HIS A 134 11.38 18.00 16.58
N LEU A 135 11.97 18.35 17.72
CA LEU A 135 12.39 19.72 17.97
C LEU A 135 13.63 20.07 17.13
N PRO A 136 13.85 21.37 16.85
CA PRO A 136 15.07 21.85 16.19
C PRO A 136 16.37 21.41 16.88
N SER A 137 16.33 21.20 18.19
CA SER A 137 17.44 20.68 19.00
C SER A 137 17.78 19.20 18.74
N GLY A 138 16.98 18.48 17.95
CA GLY A 138 17.06 17.04 17.75
C GLY A 138 16.35 16.21 18.82
N ALA A 139 15.83 16.85 19.87
CA ALA A 139 15.04 16.16 20.88
C ALA A 139 13.70 15.67 20.33
N VAL A 140 13.26 14.50 20.80
CA VAL A 140 11.97 13.91 20.46
C VAL A 140 11.05 14.03 21.67
N VAL A 141 9.92 14.72 21.49
CA VAL A 141 8.96 14.99 22.56
C VAL A 141 7.65 14.28 22.27
N SER A 142 7.14 13.57 23.27
CA SER A 142 5.82 12.94 23.24
C SER A 142 4.75 13.99 23.55
N ILE A 143 3.70 14.02 22.74
CA ILE A 143 2.58 14.95 22.85
C ILE A 143 1.25 14.17 22.89
N PRO A 144 0.11 14.80 23.26
CA PRO A 144 -1.18 14.12 23.26
C PRO A 144 -1.52 13.47 21.90
N SER A 145 -2.00 12.22 21.94
CA SER A 145 -2.28 11.39 20.76
C SER A 145 -3.28 12.02 19.79
N GLU A 146 -4.24 12.79 20.31
CA GLU A 146 -5.28 13.46 19.53
C GLU A 146 -4.71 14.37 18.43
N LEU A 147 -3.55 14.98 18.67
CA LEU A 147 -2.89 15.86 17.70
C LEU A 147 -2.33 15.10 16.49
N CYS A 148 -2.00 13.82 16.65
CA CYS A 148 -1.61 12.96 15.53
C CYS A 148 -2.82 12.52 14.70
N TYR A 149 -3.99 12.37 15.32
CA TYR A 149 -5.21 11.96 14.63
C TYR A 149 -5.78 13.06 13.75
N THR A 150 -5.73 14.31 14.22
CA THR A 150 -6.15 15.49 13.44
C THR A 150 -5.19 15.79 12.29
N LYS A 151 -3.95 15.29 12.36
CA LYS A 151 -2.86 15.59 11.40
C LYS A 151 -2.66 17.10 11.22
N SER A 152 -2.97 17.87 12.26
CA SER A 152 -2.79 19.33 12.25
C SER A 152 -1.32 19.69 12.41
N THR A 153 -0.85 20.66 11.65
CA THR A 153 0.47 21.25 11.87
C THR A 153 0.48 21.97 13.22
N ILE A 154 1.43 21.63 14.07
CA ILE A 154 1.64 22.30 15.35
C ILE A 154 2.82 23.26 15.26
N SER A 155 2.77 24.32 16.05
CA SER A 155 3.79 25.35 16.18
C SER A 155 3.72 25.96 17.58
N LEU A 156 4.72 26.76 17.94
CA LEU A 156 4.71 27.57 19.16
C LEU A 156 3.48 28.48 19.26
N GLN A 157 3.05 29.09 18.15
CA GLN A 157 1.94 30.03 18.13
C GLN A 157 0.58 29.34 18.31
N SER A 158 0.44 28.14 17.74
CA SER A 158 -0.82 27.39 17.81
C SER A 158 -0.97 26.61 19.11
N HIS A 159 0.14 26.12 19.68
CA HIS A 159 0.13 25.24 20.86
C HIS A 159 1.23 25.63 21.87
N PRO A 160 1.21 26.86 22.42
CA PRO A 160 2.28 27.34 23.31
C PRO A 160 2.42 26.50 24.58
N LEU A 161 1.33 25.89 25.05
CA LEU A 161 1.32 25.05 26.25
C LEU A 161 2.08 23.72 26.09
N LEU A 162 2.33 23.27 24.85
CA LEU A 162 3.09 22.03 24.59
C LEU A 162 4.60 22.23 24.70
N PHE A 163 5.07 23.48 24.65
CA PHE A 163 6.49 23.81 24.55
C PHE A 163 6.88 24.80 25.66
N PRO A 164 7.57 24.35 26.73
CA PRO A 164 8.06 25.24 27.76
C PRO A 164 8.97 26.33 27.18
N ALA A 165 8.90 27.54 27.75
CA ALA A 165 9.68 28.70 27.29
C ALA A 165 11.21 28.50 27.31
N ALA A 166 11.70 27.44 27.96
CA ALA A 166 13.11 27.06 27.98
C ALA A 166 13.61 26.45 26.65
N LEU A 167 12.72 26.08 25.73
CA LEU A 167 13.08 25.56 24.42
C LEU A 167 13.39 26.71 23.45
N GLN A 168 14.62 26.74 22.93
CA GLN A 168 15.01 27.69 21.88
C GLN A 168 14.52 27.19 20.52
N PHE A 169 13.82 28.05 19.79
CA PHE A 169 13.34 27.79 18.44
C PHE A 169 13.98 28.78 17.45
N PRO A 170 14.14 28.40 16.17
CA PRO A 170 14.61 29.31 15.13
C PRO A 170 13.74 30.57 15.03
N GLU A 171 14.35 31.71 14.70
CA GLU A 171 13.64 32.99 14.55
C GLU A 171 12.60 32.97 13.41
N ASP A 172 12.86 32.17 12.36
CA ASP A 172 11.94 31.96 11.22
C ASP A 172 10.69 31.14 11.59
N GLY A 173 10.55 30.76 12.87
CA GLY A 173 9.49 29.91 13.37
C GLY A 173 9.74 28.43 13.09
N TRP A 174 9.04 27.58 13.83
CA TRP A 174 9.05 26.13 13.63
C TRP A 174 7.62 25.61 13.56
N SER A 175 7.38 24.73 12.60
CA SER A 175 6.11 24.03 12.50
C SER A 175 6.32 22.61 11.98
N GLN A 176 5.56 21.66 12.51
CA GLN A 176 5.64 20.27 12.10
C GLN A 176 4.28 19.59 12.26
N MET A 177 3.99 18.61 11.40
CA MET A 177 2.88 17.68 11.62
C MET A 177 3.38 16.54 12.51
N PRO A 178 2.76 16.30 13.68
CA PRO A 178 3.19 15.25 14.59
C PRO A 178 2.91 13.86 14.00
N ARG A 179 3.64 12.84 14.46
CA ARG A 179 3.48 11.46 13.96
C ARG A 179 3.42 10.43 15.08
N LEU A 180 2.54 9.46 14.89
CA LEU A 180 2.37 8.33 15.80
C LEU A 180 3.46 7.28 15.57
N ARG A 181 4.21 6.89 16.61
CA ARG A 181 5.38 5.99 16.58
C ARG A 181 5.45 5.15 17.86
N ARG A 182 6.44 4.26 17.99
CA ARG A 182 6.69 3.31 19.12
C ARG A 182 5.70 2.16 19.35
N GLY A 183 4.53 2.19 18.73
CA GLY A 183 3.61 1.05 18.68
C GLY A 183 3.88 0.15 17.47
N HIS A 184 3.05 -0.89 17.30
CA HIS A 184 3.11 -1.78 16.14
C HIS A 184 2.64 -1.07 14.85
N ASP A 185 3.58 -0.57 14.04
CA ASP A 185 3.33 0.16 12.79
C ASP A 185 3.20 -0.78 11.59
N VAL A 186 2.00 -1.34 11.38
CA VAL A 186 1.69 -2.19 10.22
C VAL A 186 2.16 -1.54 8.91
N SER A 187 2.85 -2.30 8.05
CA SER A 187 3.33 -1.78 6.78
C SER A 187 2.15 -1.44 5.83
N GLY A 188 1.75 -0.17 5.83
CA GLY A 188 0.73 0.36 4.91
C GLY A 188 1.13 0.24 3.43
N HIS A 189 2.44 0.25 3.14
CA HIS A 189 2.96 0.03 1.79
C HIS A 189 2.70 -1.41 1.33
N LEU A 190 3.11 -2.42 2.10
CA LEU A 190 2.88 -3.81 1.73
C LEU A 190 1.38 -4.15 1.72
N PHE A 191 0.59 -3.58 2.63
CA PHE A 191 -0.86 -3.66 2.59
C PHE A 191 -1.41 -3.19 1.23
N LEU A 192 -1.11 -1.95 0.82
CA LEU A 192 -1.70 -1.38 -0.40
C LEU A 192 -1.15 -2.02 -1.68
N LEU A 193 0.13 -2.42 -1.68
CA LEU A 193 0.77 -3.15 -2.78
C LEU A 193 0.13 -4.53 -2.99
N THR A 194 -0.02 -5.30 -1.92
CA THR A 194 -0.65 -6.63 -1.96
C THR A 194 -2.10 -6.50 -2.42
N LEU A 195 -2.86 -5.55 -1.86
CA LEU A 195 -4.26 -5.30 -2.23
C LEU A 195 -4.39 -4.96 -3.73
N SER A 196 -3.55 -4.05 -4.22
CA SER A 196 -3.56 -3.62 -5.63
C SER A 196 -3.20 -4.75 -6.59
N VAL A 197 -2.15 -5.51 -6.28
CA VAL A 197 -1.69 -6.63 -7.12
C VAL A 197 -2.76 -7.71 -7.22
N LEU A 198 -3.34 -8.14 -6.09
CA LEU A 198 -4.38 -9.18 -6.09
C LEU A 198 -5.64 -8.70 -6.80
N PHE A 199 -6.07 -7.46 -6.52
CA PHE A 199 -7.24 -6.86 -7.17
C PHE A 199 -7.07 -6.79 -8.71
N LEU A 200 -5.99 -6.17 -9.21
CA LEU A 200 -5.77 -6.04 -10.66
C LEU A 200 -5.57 -7.40 -11.34
N THR A 201 -4.91 -8.35 -10.67
CA THR A 201 -4.75 -9.72 -11.19
C THR A 201 -6.11 -10.40 -11.37
N GLU A 202 -7.04 -10.16 -10.45
CA GLU A 202 -8.40 -10.66 -10.59
C GLU A 202 -9.17 -9.95 -11.71
N GLN A 203 -8.97 -8.64 -11.89
CA GLN A 203 -9.56 -7.92 -13.03
C GLN A 203 -9.06 -8.45 -14.37
N LEU A 204 -7.76 -8.77 -14.46
CA LEU A 204 -7.16 -9.45 -15.61
C LEU A 204 -7.78 -10.82 -15.83
N HIS A 205 -8.07 -11.59 -14.77
CA HIS A 205 -8.73 -12.89 -14.90
C HIS A 205 -10.10 -12.76 -15.58
N TYR A 206 -10.92 -11.76 -15.24
CA TYR A 206 -12.19 -11.50 -15.93
C TYR A 206 -11.99 -11.18 -17.42
N SER A 207 -11.02 -10.34 -17.75
CA SER A 207 -10.69 -10.04 -19.15
C SER A 207 -10.26 -11.29 -19.90
N PHE A 208 -9.28 -12.05 -19.40
CA PHE A 208 -8.79 -13.26 -20.09
C PHE A 208 -9.87 -14.35 -20.20
N ALA A 209 -10.73 -14.49 -19.19
CA ALA A 209 -11.87 -15.41 -19.25
C ALA A 209 -12.88 -15.02 -20.34
N SER A 210 -13.06 -13.73 -20.63
CA SER A 210 -13.85 -13.32 -21.79
C SER A 210 -13.18 -13.70 -23.10
N GLN A 211 -11.88 -13.45 -23.26
CA GLN A 211 -11.13 -13.80 -24.48
C GLN A 211 -11.14 -15.30 -24.76
N SER A 212 -11.05 -16.13 -23.72
CA SER A 212 -11.14 -17.58 -23.86
C SER A 212 -12.52 -18.04 -24.34
N ARG A 213 -13.61 -17.35 -23.95
CA ARG A 213 -14.97 -17.61 -24.44
C ARG A 213 -15.13 -17.20 -25.90
N SER A 214 -14.53 -16.09 -26.31
CA SER A 214 -14.54 -15.60 -27.70
C SER A 214 -13.73 -16.48 -28.66
N ALA A 215 -12.93 -17.41 -28.17
CA ALA A 215 -12.19 -18.39 -28.97
C ALA A 215 -12.88 -19.77 -29.02
N GLY A 216 -13.98 -19.95 -28.28
CA GLY A 216 -14.69 -21.23 -28.19
C GLY A 216 -15.67 -21.49 -29.34
N PRO A 217 -16.28 -22.69 -29.38
CA PRO A 217 -17.24 -23.06 -30.43
C PRO A 217 -18.52 -22.21 -30.44
N THR A 218 -18.86 -21.57 -29.32
CA THR A 218 -20.02 -20.69 -29.15
C THR A 218 -19.64 -19.20 -29.17
N ALA A 219 -18.53 -18.86 -29.82
CA ALA A 219 -18.00 -17.50 -29.81
C ALA A 219 -18.94 -16.49 -30.46
N ASN A 220 -19.31 -15.44 -29.72
CA ASN A 220 -19.93 -14.24 -30.28
C ASN A 220 -18.83 -13.28 -30.77
N THR A 221 -19.03 -12.64 -31.93
CA THR A 221 -18.09 -11.64 -32.48
C THR A 221 -17.90 -10.45 -31.54
N ASP A 222 -18.92 -10.13 -30.74
CA ASP A 222 -18.91 -9.04 -29.75
C ASP A 222 -17.99 -9.30 -28.55
N ASP A 223 -17.52 -10.54 -28.38
CA ASP A 223 -16.64 -10.93 -27.28
C ASP A 223 -15.15 -10.72 -27.62
N LYS A 224 -14.81 -10.38 -28.87
CA LYS A 224 -13.41 -10.10 -29.25
C LYS A 224 -12.95 -8.79 -28.62
N TRP A 225 -11.71 -8.80 -28.10
CA TRP A 225 -11.15 -7.60 -27.51
C TRP A 225 -10.95 -6.48 -28.54
N PRO A 226 -11.55 -5.29 -28.31
CA PRO A 226 -11.24 -4.12 -29.12
C PRO A 226 -9.79 -3.66 -28.86
N ALA A 227 -9.20 -2.90 -29.79
CA ALA A 227 -7.78 -2.53 -29.73
C ALA A 227 -7.43 -1.74 -28.46
N ASN A 228 -8.32 -0.85 -28.01
CA ASN A 228 -8.18 -0.10 -26.76
C ASN A 228 -8.14 -1.01 -25.52
N HIS A 229 -8.89 -2.13 -25.51
CA HIS A 229 -8.86 -3.06 -24.39
C HIS A 229 -7.51 -3.75 -24.24
N LYS A 230 -6.84 -4.07 -25.36
CA LYS A 230 -5.48 -4.64 -25.33
C LYS A 230 -4.49 -3.72 -24.62
N TRP A 231 -4.57 -2.41 -24.90
CA TRP A 231 -3.75 -1.40 -24.24
C TRP A 231 -4.10 -1.25 -22.76
N ALA A 232 -5.39 -1.31 -22.41
CA ALA A 232 -5.81 -1.25 -21.01
C ALA A 232 -5.31 -2.46 -20.20
N VAL A 233 -5.43 -3.68 -20.76
CA VAL A 233 -4.89 -4.92 -20.18
C VAL A 233 -3.36 -4.85 -20.05
N LEU A 234 -2.65 -4.31 -21.05
CA LEU A 234 -1.21 -4.08 -20.94
C LEU A 234 -0.89 -3.11 -19.79
N GLY A 235 -1.69 -2.04 -19.64
CA GLY A 235 -1.58 -1.11 -18.52
C GLY A 235 -1.72 -1.80 -17.17
N ASP A 236 -2.75 -2.64 -16.99
CA ASP A 236 -2.94 -3.45 -15.77
C ASP A 236 -1.69 -4.30 -15.47
N VAL A 237 -1.15 -4.99 -16.47
CA VAL A 237 0.06 -5.83 -16.34
C VAL A 237 1.28 -5.00 -15.93
N VAL A 238 1.49 -3.83 -16.54
CA VAL A 238 2.60 -2.93 -16.19
C VAL A 238 2.48 -2.46 -14.73
N ILE A 239 1.29 -2.05 -14.29
CA ILE A 239 1.07 -1.63 -12.90
C ILE A 239 1.35 -2.80 -11.94
N ILE A 240 0.91 -4.02 -12.25
CA ILE A 240 1.20 -5.22 -11.45
C ILE A 240 2.71 -5.46 -11.35
N ILE A 241 3.44 -5.42 -12.47
CA ILE A 241 4.89 -5.67 -12.49
C ILE A 241 5.63 -4.62 -11.63
N VAL A 242 5.28 -3.34 -11.79
CA VAL A 242 5.89 -2.26 -11.01
C VAL A 242 5.53 -2.39 -9.53
N ALA A 243 4.31 -2.84 -9.20
CA ALA A 243 3.90 -3.12 -7.82
C ALA A 243 4.63 -4.32 -7.21
N LEU A 244 4.89 -5.39 -7.97
CA LEU A 244 5.71 -6.51 -7.51
C LEU A 244 7.15 -6.06 -7.23
N PHE A 245 7.71 -5.20 -8.08
CA PHE A 245 9.03 -4.62 -7.85
C PHE A 245 9.06 -3.67 -6.63
N ALA A 246 8.01 -2.87 -6.43
CA ALA A 246 7.86 -2.04 -5.23
C ALA A 246 7.69 -2.90 -3.96
N THR A 247 7.01 -4.05 -4.06
CA THR A 247 6.89 -5.04 -2.97
C THR A 247 8.25 -5.61 -2.60
N TYR A 248 9.05 -5.99 -3.60
CA TYR A 248 10.42 -6.47 -3.41
C TYR A 248 11.31 -5.44 -2.71
N THR A 249 11.38 -4.22 -3.23
CA THR A 249 12.22 -3.15 -2.66
C THR A 249 11.76 -2.74 -1.25
N THR A 250 10.44 -2.70 -1.00
CA THR A 250 9.89 -2.47 0.34
C THR A 250 10.31 -3.58 1.30
N SER A 251 10.24 -4.84 0.86
CA SER A 251 10.59 -6.00 1.69
C SER A 251 12.07 -6.05 2.07
N ILE A 252 12.96 -5.47 1.25
CA ILE A 252 14.39 -5.38 1.55
C ILE A 252 14.70 -4.20 2.48
N TYR A 253 14.26 -2.98 2.14
CA TYR A 253 14.81 -1.77 2.77
C TYR A 253 13.96 -1.16 3.88
N PHE A 254 12.67 -1.47 3.97
CA PHE A 254 11.77 -0.75 4.87
C PHE A 254 10.97 -1.70 5.72
N HIS A 255 10.55 -1.23 6.89
CA HIS A 255 9.74 -1.94 7.86
C HIS A 255 10.45 -3.12 8.54
N THR A 256 10.12 -3.39 9.79
CA THR A 256 10.56 -4.60 10.48
C THR A 256 9.85 -5.83 9.93
N PRO A 257 10.35 -7.05 10.16
CA PRO A 257 9.68 -8.28 9.71
C PRO A 257 8.22 -8.40 10.16
N LEU A 258 7.90 -7.98 11.40
CA LEU A 258 6.55 -8.07 11.95
C LEU A 258 5.60 -7.04 11.30
N GLU A 259 6.08 -5.82 11.08
CA GLU A 259 5.34 -4.78 10.35
C GLU A 259 5.00 -5.24 8.92
N LYS A 260 5.95 -5.91 8.25
CA LYS A 260 5.73 -6.50 6.91
C LYS A 260 4.68 -7.60 6.93
N LEU A 261 4.82 -8.54 7.86
CA LEU A 261 3.94 -9.69 8.01
C LEU A 261 2.49 -9.25 8.25
N THR A 262 2.27 -8.33 9.18
CA THR A 262 0.92 -7.87 9.53
C THR A 262 0.26 -7.12 8.38
N GLY A 263 1.00 -6.28 7.63
CA GLY A 263 0.49 -5.60 6.45
C GLY A 263 0.04 -6.57 5.36
N PHE A 264 0.80 -7.65 5.16
CA PHE A 264 0.47 -8.71 4.22
C PHE A 264 -0.74 -9.55 4.66
N VAL A 265 -0.76 -10.00 5.92
CA VAL A 265 -1.81 -10.88 6.48
C VAL A 265 -3.19 -10.23 6.44
N ILE A 266 -3.29 -8.93 6.72
CA ILE A 266 -4.58 -8.20 6.63
C ILE A 266 -5.21 -8.37 5.24
N VAL A 267 -4.42 -8.26 4.18
CA VAL A 267 -4.93 -8.42 2.81
C VAL A 267 -5.24 -9.88 2.51
N CYS A 268 -4.43 -10.83 2.97
CA CYS A 268 -4.72 -12.26 2.82
C CYS A 268 -6.08 -12.63 3.46
N CYS A 269 -6.37 -12.11 4.65
CA CYS A 269 -7.65 -12.30 5.32
C CYS A 269 -8.80 -11.69 4.52
N TRP A 270 -8.64 -10.46 4.01
CA TRP A 270 -9.64 -9.82 3.16
C TRP A 270 -9.90 -10.62 1.87
N PHE A 271 -8.82 -11.03 1.19
CA PHE A 271 -8.90 -11.76 -0.07
C PHE A 271 -9.50 -13.17 0.08
N ALA A 272 -9.46 -13.75 1.27
CA ALA A 272 -10.12 -15.02 1.56
C ALA A 272 -11.65 -14.90 1.71
N ILE A 273 -12.16 -13.69 1.97
CA ILE A 273 -13.58 -13.43 2.27
C ILE A 273 -14.35 -12.91 1.05
N VAL A 274 -13.69 -12.21 0.12
CA VAL A 274 -14.28 -11.52 -1.04
C VAL A 274 -14.16 -12.32 -2.33
#